data_AF-Q6ALZ6-F1
#
_entry.id   AF-Q6ALZ6-F1
#
_cell.length_a   1.000
_cell.length_b   1.000
_cell.length_c   1.000
_cell.angle_alpha   90.00
_cell.angle_beta   90.00
_cell.angle_gamma   90.00
#
_symmetry.space_group_name_H-M   'P 1'
#
loop_
_entity.id
_entity.type
_entity.pdbx_description
1 polymer ?
#
loop_
_entity_poly.entity_id
_entity_poly.type
_entity_poly.pdbx_seq_one_letter_code
_entity_poly.pdbx_strand_id
1 'polypeptide(L)'
;MQGERMKNLKLGIKLGGGFALTALIVLFVGLVGIFQLEDLHHHEQELANNRMPAVKEIMQIKAESAVIGGMMRSLLTPYATVQQREKTVADLATIRASYGEVLVDFQKLPFAEEVESE
;
A
#
# COMPACT_ATOMS: atom_id res chain seq x y z
N MET A 1 14.88 2.94 -64.23
CA MET A 1 14.73 1.49 -64.49
C MET A 1 15.16 0.69 -63.25
N GLN A 2 14.29 0.50 -62.24
CA GLN A 2 14.55 -0.44 -61.11
C GLN A 2 13.23 -1.09 -60.60
N GLY A 3 12.24 -1.26 -61.47
CA GLY A 3 10.92 -1.81 -61.10
C GLY A 3 10.73 -3.31 -61.39
N GLU A 4 11.75 -4.02 -61.88
CA GLU A 4 11.59 -5.38 -62.45
C GLU A 4 12.18 -6.54 -61.65
N ARG A 5 12.55 -6.35 -60.38
CA ARG A 5 13.11 -7.44 -59.53
C ARG A 5 12.12 -8.16 -58.61
N MET A 6 10.81 -8.02 -58.82
CA MET A 6 9.80 -8.73 -58.01
C MET A 6 8.77 -9.50 -58.85
N LYS A 7 9.22 -10.28 -59.84
CA LYS A 7 8.33 -11.06 -60.71
C LYS A 7 8.05 -12.51 -60.26
N ASN A 8 8.66 -13.02 -59.18
CA ASN A 8 8.45 -14.43 -58.76
C ASN A 8 8.46 -14.65 -57.23
N LEU A 9 7.87 -13.73 -56.46
CA LEU A 9 7.57 -13.98 -55.04
C LEU A 9 6.06 -14.14 -54.89
N LYS A 10 5.62 -15.35 -54.50
CA LYS A 10 4.21 -15.69 -54.29
C LYS A 10 3.56 -14.62 -53.41
N LEU A 11 2.40 -14.10 -53.81
CA LEU A 11 1.68 -13.04 -53.10
C LEU A 11 1.49 -13.33 -51.60
N GLY A 12 1.34 -14.62 -51.25
CA GLY A 12 1.27 -15.10 -49.86
C GLY A 12 2.53 -14.83 -49.01
N ILE A 13 3.72 -14.73 -49.60
CA ILE A 13 4.96 -14.40 -48.86
C ILE A 13 5.00 -12.91 -48.50
N LYS A 14 4.44 -12.02 -49.33
CA LYS A 14 4.34 -10.58 -48.99
C LYS A 14 3.35 -10.32 -47.86
N LEU A 15 2.19 -11.00 -47.88
CA LEU A 15 1.20 -10.89 -46.80
C LEU A 15 1.69 -11.60 -45.52
N GLY A 16 2.25 -12.80 -45.65
CA GLY A 16 2.78 -13.58 -44.54
C GLY A 16 4.00 -12.91 -43.88
N GLY A 17 4.85 -12.22 -44.63
CA GLY A 17 5.99 -11.48 -44.08
C GLY A 17 5.56 -10.29 -43.22
N GLY A 18 4.56 -9.53 -43.65
CA GLY A 18 3.98 -8.44 -42.84
C GLY A 18 3.31 -8.96 -41.58
N PHE A 19 2.54 -10.04 -41.69
CA PHE A 19 1.90 -10.71 -40.55
C PHE A 19 2.90 -11.32 -39.57
N ALA A 20 3.97 -11.96 -40.07
CA ALA A 20 5.02 -12.53 -39.23
C ALA A 20 5.77 -11.42 -38.47
N LEU A 21 6.01 -10.28 -39.12
CA LEU A 21 6.66 -9.14 -38.49
C LEU A 21 5.79 -8.54 -37.38
N THR A 22 4.48 -8.35 -37.62
CA THR A 22 3.58 -7.86 -36.58
C THR A 22 3.41 -8.85 -35.44
N ALA A 23 3.31 -10.16 -35.74
CA ALA A 23 3.27 -11.20 -34.72
C ALA A 23 4.53 -11.20 -33.84
N LEU A 24 5.71 -11.01 -34.43
CA LEU A 24 6.97 -10.89 -33.68
C LEU A 24 6.99 -9.64 -32.78
N ILE A 25 6.51 -8.50 -33.27
CA ILE A 25 6.43 -7.27 -32.46
C ILE A 25 5.47 -7.47 -31.29
N VAL A 26 4.28 -8.05 -31.53
CA VAL A 26 3.30 -8.34 -30.47
C VAL A 26 3.86 -9.31 -29.44
N LEU A 27 4.55 -10.37 -29.89
CA LEU A 27 5.23 -11.32 -29.01
C LEU A 27 6.27 -10.62 -28.12
N PHE A 28 7.08 -9.74 -28.70
CA PHE A 28 8.08 -8.97 -27.97
C PHE A 28 7.46 -8.04 -26.93
N VAL A 29 6.41 -7.30 -27.30
CA VAL A 29 5.66 -6.43 -26.37
C VAL A 29 5.01 -7.25 -25.25
N GLY A 30 4.46 -8.43 -25.56
CA GLY A 30 3.90 -9.34 -24.56
C GLY A 30 4.95 -9.81 -23.56
N LEU A 31 6.14 -10.19 -24.03
CA LEU A 31 7.27 -10.56 -23.16
C LEU A 31 7.70 -9.40 -22.24
N VAL A 32 7.88 -8.20 -22.79
CA VAL A 32 8.22 -7.00 -22.00
C VAL A 32 7.13 -6.71 -20.97
N GLY A 33 5.86 -6.85 -21.35
CA GLY A 33 4.72 -6.64 -20.45
C GLY A 33 4.73 -7.59 -19.25
N ILE A 34 5.12 -8.85 -19.44
CA ILE A 34 5.21 -9.83 -18.34
C ILE A 34 6.33 -9.43 -17.36
N PHE A 35 7.51 -9.06 -17.85
CA PHE A 35 8.61 -8.61 -16.99
C PHE A 35 8.26 -7.34 -16.21
N GLN A 36 7.57 -6.39 -16.85
CA GLN A 36 7.14 -5.16 -16.18
C GLN A 36 6.09 -5.43 -15.08
N LEU A 37 5.20 -6.41 -15.29
CA LEU A 37 4.21 -6.81 -14.30
C LEU A 37 4.87 -7.42 -13.06
N GLU A 38 5.94 -8.19 -13.24
CA GLU A 38 6.68 -8.82 -12.14
C GLU A 38 7.36 -7.75 -11.26
N ASP A 39 7.99 -6.75 -11.87
CA ASP A 39 8.56 -5.60 -11.15
C ASP A 39 7.49 -4.82 -10.39
N LEU A 40 6.34 -4.57 -11.02
CA LEU A 40 5.22 -3.85 -10.40
C LEU A 40 4.68 -4.63 -9.19
N HIS A 41 4.53 -5.95 -9.32
CA HIS A 41 4.07 -6.80 -8.23
C HIS A 41 5.01 -6.78 -7.02
N HIS A 42 6.32 -6.65 -7.25
CA HIS A 42 7.31 -6.54 -6.17
C HIS A 42 7.17 -5.22 -5.39
N HIS A 43 7.00 -4.10 -6.09
CA HIS A 43 6.78 -2.80 -5.48
C HIS A 43 5.41 -2.71 -4.77
N GLU A 44 4.39 -3.36 -5.34
CA GLU A 44 3.06 -3.42 -4.73
C GLU A 44 3.07 -4.26 -3.44
N GLN A 45 3.84 -5.36 -3.40
CA GLN A 45 4.06 -6.12 -2.16
C GLN A 45 4.78 -5.30 -1.09
N GLU A 46 5.77 -4.49 -1.46
CA GLU A 46 6.46 -3.61 -0.49
C GLU A 46 5.49 -2.58 0.11
N LEU A 47 4.69 -1.93 -0.73
CA LEU A 47 3.65 -0.99 -0.30
C LEU A 47 2.61 -1.67 0.60
N ALA A 48 2.13 -2.85 0.20
CA ALA A 48 1.11 -3.59 0.92
C ALA A 48 1.61 -4.17 2.26
N ASN A 49 2.86 -4.61 2.33
CA ASN A 49 3.40 -5.29 3.50
C ASN A 49 4.06 -4.35 4.51
N ASN A 50 4.61 -3.20 4.08
CA ASN A 50 5.28 -2.28 5.00
C ASN A 50 4.49 -0.97 5.23
N ARG A 51 4.05 -0.30 4.16
CA ARG A 51 3.48 1.05 4.27
C ARG A 51 2.01 1.04 4.70
N MET A 52 1.22 0.09 4.18
CA MET A 52 -0.19 -0.05 4.55
C MET A 52 -0.43 -0.39 6.03
N PRO A 53 0.30 -1.35 6.65
CA PRO A 53 0.19 -1.61 8.08
C PRO A 53 0.58 -0.41 8.93
N ALA A 54 1.66 0.30 8.56
CA ALA A 54 2.10 1.50 9.26
C ALA A 54 1.04 2.60 9.27
N VAL A 55 0.36 2.83 8.14
CA VAL A 55 -0.75 3.81 8.06
C VAL A 55 -1.93 3.37 8.94
N LYS A 56 -2.26 2.07 8.95
CA LYS A 56 -3.34 1.55 9.79
C LYS A 56 -3.03 1.76 11.28
N GLU A 57 -1.84 1.40 11.70
CA GLU A 57 -1.41 1.49 13.10
C GLU A 57 -1.32 2.94 13.57
N ILE A 58 -0.77 3.86 12.76
CA ILE A 58 -0.71 5.28 13.13
C ILE A 58 -2.11 5.92 13.19
N MET A 59 -3.03 5.51 12.32
CA MET A 59 -4.44 5.95 12.41
C MET A 59 -5.11 5.43 13.68
N GLN A 60 -4.79 4.20 14.09
CA GLN A 60 -5.30 3.63 15.34
C GLN A 60 -4.74 4.36 16.56
N ILE A 61 -3.42 4.60 16.61
CA ILE A 61 -2.75 5.41 17.65
C ILE A 61 -3.41 6.78 17.76
N LYS A 62 -3.68 7.45 16.64
CA LYS A 62 -4.35 8.75 16.59
C LYS A 62 -5.77 8.69 17.14
N ALA A 63 -6.55 7.67 16.76
CA ALA A 63 -7.91 7.49 17.24
C ALA A 63 -7.95 7.26 18.76
N GLU A 64 -7.11 6.34 19.25
CA GLU A 64 -7.01 6.04 20.68
C GLU A 64 -6.52 7.25 21.49
N SER A 65 -5.56 8.01 20.97
CA SER A 65 -5.09 9.26 21.60
C SER A 65 -6.22 10.30 21.72
N ALA A 66 -7.05 10.44 20.69
CA ALA A 66 -8.20 11.35 20.74
C ALA A 66 -9.24 10.90 21.78
N VAL A 67 -9.47 9.60 21.90
CA VAL A 67 -10.37 9.03 22.91
C VAL A 67 -9.83 9.26 24.32
N ILE A 68 -8.54 8.98 24.56
CA ILE A 68 -7.86 9.27 25.84
C ILE A 68 -8.00 10.75 26.19
N GLY A 69 -7.74 11.65 25.24
CA GLY A 69 -7.90 13.10 25.46
C GLY A 69 -9.33 13.51 25.83
N GLY A 70 -10.33 12.90 25.17
CA GLY A 70 -11.75 13.09 25.50
C GLY A 70 -12.10 12.60 26.92
N MET A 71 -11.61 11.42 27.30
CA MET A 71 -11.80 10.86 28.64
C MET A 71 -11.11 11.69 29.72
N MET A 72 -9.89 12.16 29.48
CA MET A 72 -9.19 13.06 30.40
C MET A 72 -9.99 14.36 30.60
N ARG A 73 -10.58 14.92 29.54
CA ARG A 73 -11.46 16.10 29.64
C ARG A 73 -12.74 15.80 30.44
N SER A 74 -13.31 14.60 30.29
CA SER A 74 -14.46 14.13 31.07
C SER A 74 -14.12 14.05 32.57
N LEU A 75 -12.94 13.54 32.93
CA LEU A 75 -12.48 13.46 34.33
C LEU A 75 -12.33 14.85 34.99
N LEU A 76 -11.95 15.86 34.21
CA LEU A 76 -11.78 17.24 34.68
C LEU A 76 -13.10 18.02 34.76
N THR A 77 -14.23 17.43 34.35
CA THR A 77 -15.52 18.12 34.38
C THR A 77 -16.09 18.16 35.81
N PRO A 78 -16.47 19.35 36.33
CA PRO A 78 -16.93 19.49 37.71
C PRO A 78 -18.29 18.85 37.99
N TYR A 79 -19.08 18.58 36.94
CA TYR A 79 -20.42 17.98 37.05
C TYR A 79 -20.43 16.44 37.00
N ALA A 80 -19.28 15.79 36.89
CA ALA A 80 -19.21 14.33 36.82
C ALA A 80 -19.47 13.69 38.19
N THR A 81 -20.36 12.69 38.22
CA THR A 81 -20.62 11.89 39.43
C THR A 81 -19.42 11.01 39.79
N VAL A 82 -19.33 10.58 41.04
CA VAL A 82 -18.27 9.66 41.49
C VAL A 82 -18.27 8.37 40.68
N GLN A 83 -19.45 7.80 40.39
CA GLN A 83 -19.57 6.58 39.58
C GLN A 83 -19.09 6.80 38.13
N GLN A 84 -19.37 7.95 37.52
CA GLN A 84 -18.86 8.28 36.18
C GLN A 84 -17.35 8.44 36.15
N ARG A 85 -16.75 8.98 37.20
CA ARG A 85 -15.29 9.10 37.31
C ARG A 85 -14.63 7.74 37.46
N GLU A 86 -15.12 6.88 38.34
CA GLU A 86 -14.60 5.52 38.51
C GLU A 86 -14.68 4.71 37.22
N LYS A 87 -15.83 4.78 36.53
CA LYS A 87 -15.99 4.16 35.21
C LYS A 87 -15.00 4.71 34.19
N THR A 88 -14.86 6.04 34.10
CA THR A 88 -13.94 6.67 33.14
C THR A 88 -12.49 6.30 33.43
N VAL A 89 -12.10 6.14 34.70
CA VAL A 89 -10.74 5.69 35.08
C VAL A 89 -10.50 4.23 34.65
N ALA A 90 -11.48 3.34 34.86
CA ALA A 90 -11.38 1.94 34.43
C ALA A 90 -11.32 1.82 32.90
N ASP A 91 -12.15 2.58 32.19
CA ASP A 91 -12.16 2.62 30.72
C ASP A 91 -10.83 3.20 30.18
N LEU A 92 -10.29 4.24 30.83
CA LEU A 92 -9.02 4.85 30.47
C LEU A 92 -7.84 3.88 30.65
N ALA A 93 -7.83 3.08 31.72
CA ALA A 93 -6.80 2.07 31.95
C ALA A 93 -6.81 1.00 30.84
N THR A 94 -7.99 0.59 30.40
CA THR A 94 -8.18 -0.40 29.33
C THR A 94 -7.69 0.14 27.98
N ILE A 95 -8.09 1.36 27.62
CA ILE A 95 -7.65 1.99 26.36
C ILE A 95 -6.16 2.28 26.37
N ARG A 96 -5.59 2.67 27.52
CA ARG A 96 -4.16 2.91 27.63
C ARG A 96 -3.32 1.64 27.48
N ALA A 97 -3.84 0.48 27.89
CA ALA A 97 -3.20 -0.81 27.63
C ALA A 97 -3.20 -1.14 26.13
N SER A 98 -4.36 -1.02 25.47
CA SER A 98 -4.49 -1.18 24.00
C SER A 98 -3.53 -0.26 23.24
N TYR A 99 -3.46 1.02 23.63
CA TYR A 99 -2.57 1.99 23.03
C TYR A 99 -1.10 1.59 23.12
N GLY A 100 -0.70 1.04 24.29
CA GLY A 100 0.66 0.53 24.48
C GLY A 100 1.00 -0.62 23.54
N GLU A 101 0.06 -1.55 23.33
CA GLU A 101 0.24 -2.67 22.39
C GLU A 101 0.40 -2.19 20.95
N VAL A 102 -0.49 -1.30 20.48
CA VAL A 102 -0.44 -0.75 19.13
C VAL A 102 0.82 0.09 18.90
N LEU A 103 1.28 0.84 19.92
CA LEU A 103 2.52 1.60 19.84
C LEU A 103 3.74 0.67 19.71
N VAL A 104 3.76 -0.45 20.44
CA VAL A 104 4.83 -1.45 20.36
C VAL A 104 4.85 -2.14 19.01
N ASP A 105 3.68 -2.42 18.43
CA ASP A 105 3.60 -3.01 17.08
C ASP A 105 4.06 -2.01 16.00
N PHE A 106 3.67 -0.73 16.12
CA PHE A 106 4.15 0.33 15.25
C PHE A 106 5.67 0.49 15.27
N GLN A 107 6.28 0.44 16.46
CA GLN A 107 7.74 0.53 16.62
C GLN A 107 8.50 -0.62 15.97
N LYS A 108 7.88 -1.78 15.75
CA LYS A 108 8.53 -2.92 15.08
C LYS A 108 8.51 -2.78 13.56
N LEU A 109 7.69 -1.88 13.02
CA LEU A 109 7.61 -1.69 11.57
C LEU A 109 8.85 -0.95 11.06
N PRO A 110 9.41 -1.34 9.90
CA PRO A 110 10.55 -0.65 9.28
C PRO A 110 10.29 0.84 9.03
N PHE A 111 9.01 1.23 8.90
CA PHE A 111 8.57 2.60 8.73
C PHE A 111 8.87 3.50 9.96
N ALA A 112 8.88 2.94 11.17
CA ALA A 112 9.13 3.72 12.38
C ALA A 112 10.54 4.33 12.38
N GLU A 113 11.54 3.59 11.87
CA GLU A 113 12.93 4.04 11.75
C GLU A 113 13.09 5.25 10.80
N GLU A 114 12.21 5.35 9.80
CA GLU A 114 12.20 6.46 8.83
C GLU A 114 11.60 7.74 9.44
N VAL A 115 10.66 7.60 10.40
CA VAL A 115 9.97 8.70 11.08
C VAL A 115 10.74 9.21 12.31
N GLU A 116 11.58 8.38 12.94
CA GLU A 116 12.36 8.74 14.14
C GLU A 116 13.52 9.72 13.87
N SER A 117 13.72 10.15 12.62
CA SER A 117 14.88 10.95 12.17
C SER A 117 14.70 12.49 12.17
N GLU A 118 13.88 13.05 13.07
CA GLU A 118 13.81 14.51 13.32
C GLU A 118 13.99 14.91 14.79
#